data_AF-A0A834W7G5-F1
#
_entry.id   AF-A0A834W7G5-F1
#
_cell.length_a   1.000
_cell.length_b   1.000
_cell.length_c   1.000
_cell.angle_alpha   90.00
_cell.angle_beta   90.00
_cell.angle_gamma   90.00
#
_symmetry.space_group_name_H-M   'P 1'
#
loop_
_entity.id
_entity.type
_entity.pdbx_description
1 polymer ?
#
loop_
_entity_poly.entity_id
_entity_poly.type
_entity_poly.pdbx_seq_one_letter_code
_entity_poly.pdbx_strand_id
1 'polypeptide(L)'
;MVMPLVLSAVFKGSEAFPFTKVTVGITNDLASKEDLTLHCKAKHDDRGEHTIKYGEYYTFKFTRNPIITVSLYYCSFRWQSDQNLHFINIYSQRRDRCVGCGWIVKEGGPCAYDFDTKTYDICYGWIPSLEDALAASNVTNANSTIEFHV
;
A
#
# COMPACT_ATOMS: atom_id res chain seq x y z
N MET A 1 -21.98 -26.37 -56.02
CA MET A 1 -21.03 -25.83 -55.04
C MET A 1 -21.43 -24.41 -54.70
N VAL A 2 -22.01 -24.21 -53.53
CA VAL A 2 -22.07 -22.90 -52.88
C VAL A 2 -21.72 -23.15 -51.41
N MET A 3 -20.57 -22.65 -50.97
CA MET A 3 -20.15 -22.71 -49.57
C MET A 3 -20.84 -21.55 -48.83
N PRO A 4 -21.60 -21.80 -47.75
CA PRO A 4 -22.17 -20.71 -46.99
C PRO A 4 -21.06 -19.96 -46.24
N LEU A 5 -21.11 -18.62 -46.27
CA LEU A 5 -20.29 -17.77 -45.43
C LEU A 5 -20.56 -18.12 -43.95
N VAL A 6 -19.59 -18.78 -43.31
CA VAL A 6 -19.56 -18.91 -41.86
C VAL A 6 -19.29 -17.51 -41.29
N LEU A 7 -20.28 -16.93 -40.62
CA LEU A 7 -20.12 -15.73 -39.82
C LEU A 7 -19.30 -16.11 -38.58
N SER A 8 -17.98 -16.06 -38.68
CA SER A 8 -17.10 -16.26 -37.53
C SER A 8 -17.31 -15.10 -36.57
N ALA A 9 -18.17 -15.29 -35.57
CA ALA A 9 -18.19 -14.42 -34.41
C ALA A 9 -16.84 -14.57 -33.71
N VAL A 10 -15.95 -13.60 -33.93
CA VAL A 10 -14.76 -13.46 -33.11
C VAL A 10 -15.25 -13.02 -31.73
N PHE A 11 -15.42 -13.99 -30.83
CA PHE A 11 -15.57 -13.70 -29.40
C PHE A 11 -14.28 -13.02 -28.96
N LYS A 12 -14.29 -11.69 -28.93
CA LYS A 12 -13.27 -10.89 -28.26
C LYS A 12 -13.35 -11.31 -26.80
N GLY A 13 -12.46 -12.20 -26.37
CA GLY A 13 -12.34 -12.61 -24.98
C GLY A 13 -12.28 -11.34 -24.14
N SER A 14 -13.10 -11.27 -23.10
CA SER A 14 -12.90 -10.25 -22.08
C SER A 14 -11.48 -10.44 -21.55
N GLU A 15 -10.60 -9.46 -21.76
CA GLU A 15 -9.34 -9.36 -21.06
C GLU A 15 -9.67 -9.46 -19.57
N ALA A 16 -9.48 -10.64 -18.97
CA ALA A 16 -9.67 -10.84 -17.55
C ALA A 16 -8.51 -10.11 -16.89
N PHE A 17 -8.70 -8.83 -16.57
CA PHE A 17 -7.72 -8.05 -15.84
C PHE A 17 -7.40 -8.80 -14.54
N PRO A 18 -6.16 -9.29 -14.34
CA PRO A 18 -5.86 -10.17 -13.23
C PRO A 18 -5.94 -9.37 -11.92
N PHE A 19 -7.03 -9.55 -11.19
CA PHE A 19 -7.21 -9.06 -9.83
C PHE A 19 -6.08 -9.62 -8.95
N THR A 20 -5.06 -8.79 -8.68
CA THR A 20 -3.97 -9.21 -7.80
C THR A 20 -4.34 -8.95 -6.36
N LYS A 21 -4.37 -10.00 -5.54
CA LYS A 21 -4.49 -9.88 -4.08
C LYS A 21 -3.14 -9.46 -3.51
N VAL A 22 -3.12 -8.40 -2.71
CA VAL A 22 -1.95 -7.93 -1.97
C VAL A 22 -2.16 -8.20 -0.49
N THR A 23 -1.12 -8.67 0.18
CA THR A 23 -1.04 -8.82 1.63
C THR A 23 0.01 -7.84 2.14
N VAL A 24 -0.37 -6.98 3.08
CA VAL A 24 0.58 -6.12 3.78
C VAL A 24 0.79 -6.71 5.18
N GLY A 25 2.04 -6.85 5.59
CA GLY A 25 2.42 -7.28 6.93
C GLY A 25 3.28 -6.23 7.60
N ILE A 26 2.96 -5.91 8.86
CA ILE A 26 3.64 -4.89 9.65
C ILE A 26 4.08 -5.55 10.95
N THR A 27 5.39 -5.55 11.22
CA THR A 27 5.99 -6.15 12.41
C THR A 27 6.48 -5.06 13.34
N ASN A 28 6.25 -5.22 14.64
CA ASN A 28 6.78 -4.33 15.67
C ASN A 28 8.21 -4.75 16.04
N ASP A 29 9.18 -3.87 15.76
CA ASP A 29 10.59 -4.02 16.15
C ASP A 29 11.10 -2.73 16.81
N LEU A 30 10.25 -2.09 17.61
CA LEU A 30 10.69 -0.98 18.46
C LEU A 30 11.79 -1.47 19.40
N ALA A 31 12.94 -0.79 19.40
CA ALA A 31 14.06 -1.08 20.30
C ALA A 31 13.67 -0.95 21.78
N SER A 32 12.68 -0.11 22.10
CA SER A 32 12.06 0.02 23.42
C SER A 32 11.30 -1.23 23.89
N LYS A 33 10.99 -2.16 22.97
CA LYS A 33 10.17 -3.36 23.19
C LYS A 33 8.76 -3.07 23.70
N GLU A 34 8.22 -1.91 23.35
CA GLU A 34 6.87 -1.48 23.71
C GLU A 34 5.82 -2.02 22.74
N ASP A 35 4.55 -1.96 23.19
CA ASP A 35 3.42 -2.26 22.34
C ASP A 35 3.22 -1.13 21.31
N LEU A 36 3.07 -1.52 20.04
CA LEU A 36 2.87 -0.62 18.93
C LEU A 36 1.39 -0.61 18.55
N THR A 37 0.75 0.55 18.67
CA THR A 37 -0.62 0.74 18.19
C THR A 37 -0.60 1.36 16.81
N LEU A 38 -1.32 0.75 15.87
CA LEU A 38 -1.38 1.17 14.48
C LEU A 38 -2.83 1.35 14.01
N HIS A 39 -3.06 2.34 13.16
CA HIS A 39 -4.32 2.55 12.47
C HIS A 39 -4.06 2.76 10.99
N CYS A 40 -4.51 1.83 10.15
CA CYS A 40 -4.33 1.90 8.71
C CYS A 40 -5.64 2.23 7.98
N LYS A 41 -5.57 3.09 6.97
CA LYS A 41 -6.72 3.49 6.15
C LYS A 41 -6.31 3.67 4.69
N ALA A 42 -7.25 3.35 3.81
CA ALA A 42 -7.29 3.84 2.44
C ALA A 42 -8.47 4.81 2.28
N LYS A 43 -8.57 5.45 1.11
CA LYS A 43 -9.61 6.47 0.81
C LYS A 43 -11.04 6.04 1.19
N HIS A 44 -11.38 4.77 1.00
CA HIS A 44 -12.72 4.23 1.23
C HIS A 44 -12.73 2.96 2.09
N ASP A 45 -11.61 2.62 2.72
CA ASP A 45 -11.44 1.37 3.46
C ASP A 45 -10.64 1.62 4.74
N ASP A 46 -11.31 1.60 5.87
CA ASP A 46 -10.73 1.78 7.20
C ASP A 46 -10.43 0.39 7.80
N ARG A 47 -9.16 0.13 8.11
CA ARG A 47 -8.74 -1.16 8.69
C ARG A 47 -8.81 -1.19 10.22
N GLY A 48 -9.22 -0.08 10.85
CA GLY A 48 -9.33 0.04 12.29
C GLY A 48 -7.98 0.15 12.99
N GLU A 49 -8.06 0.31 14.30
CA GLU A 49 -6.91 0.36 15.20
C GLU A 49 -6.58 -1.05 15.72
N HIS A 50 -5.28 -1.37 15.78
CA HIS A 50 -4.77 -2.62 16.33
C HIS A 50 -3.52 -2.34 17.16
N THR A 51 -3.36 -3.06 18.26
CA THR A 51 -2.13 -3.02 19.08
C THR A 51 -1.41 -4.35 18.96
N ILE A 52 -0.13 -4.30 18.60
CA ILE A 52 0.74 -5.47 18.45
C ILE A 52 1.93 -5.38 19.41
N LYS A 53 2.23 -6.48 20.11
CA LYS A 53 3.36 -6.52 21.04
C LYS A 53 4.69 -6.55 20.30
N TYR A 54 5.79 -6.33 21.02
CA TYR A 54 7.13 -6.47 20.46
C TYR A 54 7.33 -7.86 19.82
N GLY A 55 7.81 -7.88 18.58
CA GLY A 55 8.00 -9.10 17.78
C GLY A 55 6.72 -9.68 17.17
N GLU A 56 5.53 -9.14 17.50
CA GLU A 56 4.28 -9.51 16.84
C GLU A 56 4.07 -8.70 15.55
N TYR A 57 3.10 -9.15 14.76
CA TYR A 57 2.79 -8.54 13.48
C TYR A 57 1.28 -8.46 13.24
N TYR A 58 0.89 -7.44 12.47
CA TYR A 58 -0.46 -7.27 11.95
C TYR A 58 -0.45 -7.46 10.44
N THR A 59 -1.50 -8.09 9.88
CA THR A 59 -1.65 -8.21 8.43
C THR A 59 -3.04 -7.86 7.96
N PHE A 60 -3.12 -7.30 6.76
CA PHE A 60 -4.39 -7.12 6.06
C PHE A 60 -4.23 -7.40 4.57
N LYS A 61 -5.35 -7.69 3.91
CA LYS A 61 -5.41 -8.06 2.49
C LYS A 61 -6.39 -7.19 1.73
N PHE A 62 -6.03 -6.85 0.51
CA PHE A 62 -6.90 -6.15 -0.43
C PHE A 62 -6.61 -6.58 -1.86
N THR A 63 -7.47 -6.18 -2.79
CA THR A 63 -7.28 -6.45 -4.22
C THR A 63 -6.88 -5.15 -4.91
N ARG A 64 -5.78 -5.18 -5.68
CA ARG A 64 -5.39 -4.02 -6.51
C ARG A 64 -6.50 -3.70 -7.50
N ASN A 65 -6.79 -2.43 -7.68
CA ASN A 65 -7.66 -2.01 -8.76
C ASN A 65 -6.90 -2.12 -10.09
N PRO A 66 -7.34 -2.96 -11.05
CA PRO A 66 -6.61 -3.14 -12.30
C PRO A 66 -6.85 -2.02 -13.31
N ILE A 67 -7.89 -1.20 -13.12
CA ILE A 67 -8.31 -0.16 -14.07
C ILE A 67 -7.68 1.20 -13.71
N ILE A 68 -7.51 1.47 -12.41
CA ILE A 68 -6.94 2.72 -11.91
C ILE A 68 -5.85 2.46 -10.87
N THR A 69 -4.67 3.07 -11.05
CA THR A 69 -3.53 2.94 -10.13
C THR A 69 -3.68 3.92 -8.96
N VAL A 70 -4.57 3.59 -8.03
CA VAL A 70 -4.96 4.48 -6.90
C VAL A 70 -4.93 3.80 -5.53
N SER A 71 -4.66 2.50 -5.45
CA SER A 71 -4.65 1.83 -4.15
C SER A 71 -3.49 2.36 -3.31
N LEU A 72 -3.83 3.14 -2.28
CA LEU A 72 -2.92 3.69 -1.29
C LEU A 72 -3.48 3.39 0.10
N TYR A 73 -2.63 2.84 0.96
CA TYR A 73 -2.88 2.74 2.39
C TYR A 73 -1.86 3.58 3.13
N TYR A 74 -2.35 4.47 3.99
CA TYR A 74 -1.55 5.15 4.98
C TYR A 74 -1.84 4.56 6.36
N CYS A 75 -0.83 4.56 7.23
CA CYS A 75 -0.97 4.14 8.60
C CYS A 75 -0.40 5.20 9.53
N SER A 76 -1.03 5.36 10.69
CA SER A 76 -0.47 6.06 11.84
C SER A 76 -0.03 5.06 12.89
N PHE A 77 1.04 5.39 13.61
CA PHE A 77 1.64 4.57 14.66
C PHE A 77 1.83 5.41 15.92
N ARG A 78 1.67 4.78 17.08
CA ARG A 78 1.98 5.35 18.41
C ARG A 78 2.43 4.26 19.36
N TRP A 79 3.27 4.63 20.32
CA TRP A 79 3.73 3.76 21.39
C TRP A 79 3.90 4.58 22.67
N GLN A 80 4.41 3.99 23.76
CA GLN A 80 4.37 4.65 25.07
C GLN A 80 5.47 5.71 25.22
N SER A 81 6.70 5.40 24.83
CA SER A 81 7.84 6.31 24.96
C SER A 81 7.78 7.54 24.05
N ASP A 82 7.01 7.48 22.96
CA ASP A 82 6.70 8.63 22.10
C ASP A 82 5.18 8.74 21.89
N GLN A 83 4.58 9.80 22.43
CA GLN A 83 3.15 10.08 22.32
C GLN A 83 2.77 10.75 21.00
N ASN A 84 3.73 11.07 20.13
CA ASN A 84 3.46 11.61 18.82
C ASN A 84 2.84 10.55 17.90
N LEU A 85 2.06 11.01 16.92
CA LEU A 85 1.61 10.15 15.83
C LEU A 85 2.66 10.12 14.73
N HIS A 86 3.03 8.92 14.33
CA HIS A 86 4.00 8.66 13.29
C HIS A 86 3.30 8.15 12.03
N PHE A 87 3.46 8.85 10.91
CA PHE A 87 2.70 8.57 9.69
C PHE A 87 3.57 7.97 8.59
N ILE A 88 3.01 7.03 7.81
CA ILE A 88 3.60 6.56 6.56
C ILE A 88 2.55 6.05 5.58
N ASN A 89 2.86 6.13 4.28
CA ASN A 89 2.21 5.36 3.24
C ASN A 89 2.76 3.92 3.17
N ILE A 90 2.12 3.00 3.92
CA ILE A 90 2.54 1.58 4.02
C ILE A 90 2.35 0.82 2.70
N TYR A 91 1.46 1.29 1.83
CA TYR A 91 1.28 0.73 0.50
C TYR A 91 0.92 1.82 -0.50
N SER A 92 1.57 1.80 -1.67
CA SER A 92 1.26 2.60 -2.84
C SER A 92 1.34 1.74 -4.09
N GLN A 93 0.24 1.60 -4.83
CA GLN A 93 0.22 0.79 -6.06
C GLN A 93 1.20 1.28 -7.13
N ARG A 94 1.62 2.56 -7.08
CA ARG A 94 2.63 3.13 -7.98
C ARG A 94 4.05 2.70 -7.62
N ARG A 95 4.36 2.65 -6.33
CA ARG A 95 5.68 2.29 -5.78
C ARG A 95 5.83 0.77 -5.66
N ASP A 96 4.78 0.12 -5.16
CA ASP A 96 4.84 -1.23 -4.62
C ASP A 96 4.29 -2.26 -5.61
N ARG A 97 5.22 -3.01 -6.20
CA ARG A 97 4.90 -4.13 -7.10
C ARG A 97 4.75 -5.47 -6.38
N CYS A 98 4.93 -5.50 -5.06
CA CYS A 98 4.83 -6.70 -4.22
C CYS A 98 3.42 -7.29 -4.15
N VAL A 99 3.37 -8.62 -3.95
CA VAL A 99 2.15 -9.38 -3.60
C VAL A 99 2.08 -9.58 -2.09
N GLY A 100 3.22 -9.82 -1.43
CA GLY A 100 3.38 -9.75 0.02
C GLY A 100 4.31 -8.59 0.35
N CYS A 101 3.80 -7.53 0.94
CA CYS A 101 4.58 -6.33 1.26
C CYS A 101 4.87 -6.35 2.76
N GLY A 102 6.10 -6.72 3.13
CA GLY A 102 6.54 -6.79 4.52
C GLY A 102 7.13 -5.46 4.99
N TRP A 103 6.82 -5.09 6.22
CA TRP A 103 7.34 -3.92 6.89
C TRP A 103 7.77 -4.26 8.32
N ILE A 104 8.86 -3.63 8.76
CA ILE A 104 9.28 -3.58 10.16
C ILE A 104 9.20 -2.13 10.62
N VAL A 105 8.58 -1.89 11.76
CA VAL A 105 8.47 -0.55 12.38
C VAL A 105 9.51 -0.41 13.50
N LYS A 106 10.32 0.64 13.42
CA LYS A 106 11.32 1.05 14.41
C LYS A 106 11.10 2.51 14.77
N GLU A 107 11.71 2.99 15.85
CA GLU A 107 11.57 4.37 16.33
C GLU A 107 11.98 5.41 15.26
N GLY A 108 13.07 5.13 14.55
CA GLY A 108 13.59 6.02 13.49
C GLY A 108 12.76 6.03 12.20
N GLY A 109 11.81 5.12 12.06
CA GLY A 109 11.01 4.94 10.85
C GLY A 109 10.86 3.47 10.47
N PRO A 110 9.91 3.16 9.59
CA PRO A 110 9.70 1.80 9.14
C PRO A 110 10.59 1.45 7.94
N CYS A 111 10.95 0.18 7.84
CA CYS A 111 11.71 -0.38 6.73
C CYS A 111 10.88 -1.44 6.01
N ALA A 112 10.83 -1.36 4.68
CA ALA A 112 10.19 -2.33 3.81
C ALA A 112 11.14 -3.48 3.48
N TYR A 113 10.56 -4.66 3.23
CA TYR A 113 11.30 -5.83 2.77
C TYR A 113 11.76 -5.64 1.32
N ASP A 114 13.07 -5.73 1.10
CA ASP A 114 13.68 -5.76 -0.22
C ASP A 114 13.78 -7.20 -0.73
N PHE A 115 13.19 -7.43 -1.90
CA PHE A 115 13.20 -8.72 -2.56
C PHE A 115 14.54 -9.06 -3.22
N ASP A 116 15.40 -8.07 -3.46
CA ASP A 116 16.71 -8.27 -4.06
C ASP A 116 17.73 -8.66 -2.98
N THR A 117 17.81 -7.89 -1.88
CA THR A 117 18.75 -8.17 -0.77
C THR A 117 18.24 -9.20 0.22
N LYS A 118 16.92 -9.50 0.20
CA LYS A 118 16.24 -10.38 1.16
C LYS A 118 16.25 -9.87 2.60
N THR A 119 16.36 -8.54 2.79
CA THR A 119 16.41 -7.91 4.11
C THR A 119 15.43 -6.74 4.21
N TYR A 120 15.34 -6.11 5.40
CA TYR A 120 14.53 -4.92 5.63
C TYR A 120 15.41 -3.66 5.65
N ASP A 121 15.90 -3.26 4.49
CA ASP A 121 16.89 -2.19 4.29
C ASP A 121 16.36 -0.98 3.51
N ILE A 122 15.16 -1.06 2.91
CA ILE A 122 14.48 0.09 2.31
C ILE A 122 13.72 0.86 3.40
N CYS A 123 14.41 1.76 4.08
CA CYS A 123 13.87 2.53 5.20
C CYS A 123 13.34 3.91 4.79
N TYR A 124 12.25 4.33 5.46
CA TYR A 124 11.59 5.61 5.23
C TYR A 124 11.54 6.41 6.53
N GLY A 125 11.70 7.72 6.41
CA GLY A 125 11.40 8.64 7.51
C GLY A 125 9.90 8.78 7.73
N TRP A 126 9.52 9.20 8.94
CA TRP A 126 8.14 9.53 9.25
C TRP A 126 7.66 10.73 8.45
N ILE A 127 6.40 10.66 8.00
CA ILE A 127 5.72 11.80 7.38
C ILE A 127 5.33 12.79 8.50
N PRO A 128 5.56 14.11 8.33
CA PRO A 128 5.37 15.09 9.42
C PRO A 128 3.93 15.22 9.91
N SER A 129 2.95 15.00 9.03
CA SER A 129 1.54 15.16 9.37
C SER A 129 0.62 14.26 8.55
N LEU A 130 -0.62 14.11 9.02
CA LEU A 130 -1.69 13.44 8.27
C LEU A 130 -1.99 14.19 6.96
N GLU A 131 -1.94 15.51 6.96
CA GLU A 131 -2.18 16.32 5.76
C GLU A 131 -1.13 16.02 4.69
N ASP A 132 0.13 15.87 5.06
CA ASP A 132 1.22 15.50 4.13
C ASP A 132 1.05 14.05 3.62
N ALA A 133 0.63 13.12 4.49
CA ALA A 133 0.37 11.74 4.09
C ALA A 133 -0.79 11.67 3.08
N LEU A 134 -1.84 12.46 3.32
CA LEU A 134 -2.98 12.60 2.42
C LEU A 134 -2.64 13.42 1.17
N ALA A 135 -1.76 14.41 1.24
CA ALA A 135 -1.30 15.16 0.08
C ALA A 135 -0.50 14.25 -0.86
N ALA A 136 0.36 13.38 -0.32
CA ALA A 136 1.00 12.33 -1.10
C ALA A 136 -0.02 11.39 -1.76
N SER A 137 -1.18 11.17 -1.13
CA SER A 137 -2.31 10.46 -1.76
C SER A 137 -2.98 11.25 -2.88
N ASN A 138 -3.17 12.55 -2.70
CA ASN A 138 -3.92 13.42 -3.61
C ASN A 138 -3.08 13.90 -4.81
N VAL A 139 -1.78 14.13 -4.64
CA VAL A 139 -0.84 14.41 -5.72
C VAL A 139 -0.79 13.24 -6.73
N THR A 140 -1.07 12.01 -6.28
CA THR A 140 -1.25 10.90 -7.24
C THR A 140 -2.53 11.00 -8.08
N ASN A 141 -3.57 11.72 -7.64
CA ASN A 141 -4.77 12.00 -8.44
C ASN A 141 -4.63 13.26 -9.31
N ALA A 142 -3.70 14.17 -8.99
CA ALA A 142 -3.52 15.43 -9.72
C ALA A 142 -2.67 15.32 -10.99
N ASN A 143 -1.95 14.21 -11.21
CA ASN A 143 -1.15 14.03 -12.43
C ASN A 143 -1.94 13.47 -13.63
N SER A 144 -3.17 13.96 -13.81
CA SER A 144 -3.96 13.79 -15.04
C SER A 144 -4.35 15.13 -15.68
N THR A 145 -3.73 16.25 -15.30
CA THR A 145 -3.78 17.46 -16.12
C THR A 145 -2.80 17.32 -17.27
N ILE A 146 -3.36 16.91 -18.41
CA ILE A 146 -2.84 17.11 -19.76
C ILE A 146 -2.20 18.50 -19.85
N GLU A 147 -0.95 18.56 -20.33
CA GLU A 147 -0.37 19.78 -20.88
C GLU A 147 -1.32 20.32 -21.96
N PHE A 148 -1.94 21.47 -21.72
CA PHE A 148 -2.31 22.36 -22.81
C PHE A 148 -1.28 23.48 -22.82
N HIS A 149 -0.31 23.33 -23.72
CA HIS A 149 0.36 24.48 -24.32
C HIS A 149 -0.74 25.40 -24.88
N VAL A 150 -0.74 26.65 -24.44
CA VAL A 150 -1.31 27.78 -25.18
C VAL A 150 -0.14 28.52 -25.82
#